data_AF-A0A1W9R8T1-F1
#
_entry.id   AF-A0A1W9R8T1-F1
#
_cell.length_a   1.000
_cell.length_b   1.000
_cell.length_c   1.000
_cell.angle_alpha   90.00
_cell.angle_beta   90.00
_cell.angle_gamma   90.00
#
_symmetry.space_group_name_H-M   'P 1'
#
loop_
_entity.id
_entity.type
_entity.pdbx_description
1 polymer ?
#
loop_
_entity_poly.entity_id
_entity_poly.type
_entity_poly.pdbx_seq_one_letter_code
_entity_poly.pdbx_strand_id
1 'polypeptide(L)'
;MNINGQNEDDRIREAIKEKTWNEQMTTDSWAVFKIMSELVDGFETLARIGPCVSVFGSAKSTQDSTDYRLAEEIGYLLTKKGFGVITGGGPGIMEAANKGAHFAGGKSVGLNIDLPFEQMPNPFIDTDKFINFNYFFVRKLMFMKYSQGYIVLPGGFGTLDELFEAITLIQTHKLVSFPIIMVSKNYWGGLVNWIKERMLEEKKIHPKDFEIFSVVDTPDLAANRIYYVRRFF
;
A
#
# COMPACT_ATOMS: atom_id res chain seq x y z
N MET A 1 12.16 -28.85 -19.10
CA MET A 1 12.51 -27.83 -20.13
C MET A 1 11.72 -26.57 -19.82
N ASN A 2 12.41 -25.43 -19.84
CA ASN A 2 12.07 -24.20 -19.14
C ASN A 2 11.19 -23.29 -20.01
N ILE A 3 9.86 -23.39 -19.89
CA ILE A 3 8.90 -22.65 -20.74
C ILE A 3 8.72 -21.20 -20.26
N ASN A 4 9.00 -20.91 -18.98
CA ASN A 4 8.84 -19.56 -18.41
C ASN A 4 10.01 -18.61 -18.71
N GLY A 5 11.23 -19.12 -18.88
CA GLY A 5 12.41 -18.28 -19.14
C GLY A 5 12.42 -17.62 -20.53
N GLN A 6 11.88 -18.29 -21.55
CA GLN A 6 11.82 -17.74 -22.92
C GLN A 6 10.90 -16.51 -23.02
N ASN A 7 9.78 -16.48 -22.29
CA ASN A 7 8.83 -15.37 -22.34
C ASN A 7 9.37 -14.11 -21.62
N GLU A 8 10.16 -14.29 -20.57
CA GLU A 8 10.82 -13.18 -19.85
C GLU A 8 11.96 -12.57 -20.69
N ASP A 9 12.80 -13.42 -21.29
CA ASP A 9 13.88 -12.99 -22.18
C ASP A 9 13.34 -12.25 -23.42
N ASP A 10 12.22 -12.69 -23.99
CA ASP A 10 11.59 -12.05 -25.14
C ASP A 10 10.98 -10.69 -24.77
N ARG A 11 10.35 -10.56 -23.59
CA ARG A 11 9.89 -9.26 -23.06
C ARG A 11 11.04 -8.28 -22.83
N ILE A 12 12.16 -8.76 -22.29
CA ILE A 12 13.36 -7.93 -22.08
C ILE A 12 13.92 -7.46 -23.43
N ARG A 13 14.02 -8.35 -24.41
CA ARG A 13 14.49 -8.00 -25.77
C ARG A 13 13.57 -7.00 -26.46
N GLU A 14 12.25 -7.16 -26.31
CA GLU A 14 11.26 -6.25 -26.86
C GLU A 14 11.30 -4.87 -26.16
N ALA A 15 11.51 -4.83 -24.84
CA ALA A 15 11.66 -3.60 -24.08
C ALA A 15 12.95 -2.82 -24.44
N ILE A 16 14.02 -3.52 -24.84
CA ILE A 16 15.31 -2.92 -25.21
C ILE A 16 15.36 -2.52 -26.69
N LYS A 17 14.43 -2.99 -27.52
CA LYS A 17 14.41 -2.69 -28.96
C LYS A 17 14.20 -1.18 -29.18
N GLU A 18 15.13 -0.55 -29.90
CA GLU A 18 15.03 0.86 -30.26
C GLU A 18 13.76 1.10 -31.09
N LYS A 19 12.83 1.88 -30.53
CA LYS A 19 11.63 2.33 -31.21
C LYS A 19 11.95 3.56 -32.04
N THR A 20 11.26 3.75 -33.16
CA THR A 20 11.44 4.96 -33.96
C THR A 20 10.96 6.20 -33.19
N TRP A 21 11.51 7.38 -33.50
CA TRP A 21 11.14 8.63 -32.82
C TRP A 21 9.64 8.93 -32.88
N ASN A 22 8.98 8.64 -34.03
CA ASN A 22 7.53 8.79 -34.17
C ASN A 22 6.73 7.79 -33.32
N GLU A 23 7.18 6.55 -33.22
CA GLU A 23 6.55 5.54 -32.35
C GLU A 23 6.72 5.90 -30.87
N GLN A 24 7.90 6.37 -30.47
CA GLN A 24 8.17 6.87 -29.12
C GLN A 24 7.27 8.06 -28.79
N MET A 25 7.26 9.09 -29.63
CA MET A 25 6.48 10.31 -29.39
C MET A 25 4.97 10.03 -29.33
N THR A 26 4.46 9.13 -30.19
CA THR A 26 3.03 8.75 -30.18
C THR A 26 2.69 7.91 -28.94
N THR A 27 3.56 6.97 -28.56
CA THR A 27 3.39 6.14 -27.36
C THR A 27 3.43 6.99 -26.08
N ASP A 28 4.39 7.91 -25.98
CA ASP A 28 4.57 8.78 -24.82
C ASP A 28 3.40 9.76 -24.68
N SER A 29 2.92 10.32 -25.79
CA SER A 29 1.74 11.20 -25.78
C SER A 29 0.48 10.46 -25.30
N TRP A 30 0.26 9.24 -25.78
CA TRP A 30 -0.86 8.40 -25.32
C TRP A 30 -0.73 8.03 -23.83
N ALA A 31 0.50 7.73 -23.38
CA ALA A 31 0.76 7.46 -21.97
C ALA A 31 0.41 8.66 -21.08
N VAL A 32 0.76 9.88 -21.49
CA VAL A 32 0.39 11.10 -20.74
C VAL A 32 -1.13 11.21 -20.58
N PHE A 33 -1.91 11.02 -21.66
CA PHE A 33 -3.37 11.05 -21.58
C PHE A 33 -3.92 9.96 -20.66
N LYS A 34 -3.36 8.75 -20.72
CA LYS A 34 -3.77 7.64 -19.86
C LYS A 34 -3.46 7.91 -18.38
N ILE A 35 -2.28 8.47 -18.09
CA ILE A 35 -1.87 8.90 -16.74
C ILE A 35 -2.83 9.97 -16.22
N MET A 36 -3.15 10.98 -17.03
CA MET A 36 -4.11 12.02 -16.66
C MET A 36 -5.49 11.44 -16.39
N SER A 37 -5.95 10.49 -17.20
CA SER A 37 -7.22 9.80 -17.00
C SER A 37 -7.25 9.05 -15.66
N GLU A 38 -6.20 8.29 -15.32
CA GLU A 38 -6.13 7.57 -14.05
C GLU A 38 -6.07 8.52 -12.84
N LEU A 39 -5.42 9.68 -12.99
CA LEU A 39 -5.40 10.71 -11.95
C LEU A 39 -6.80 11.28 -11.70
N VAL A 40 -7.54 11.61 -12.77
CA VAL A 40 -8.90 12.15 -12.67
C VAL A 40 -9.84 11.12 -12.02
N ASP A 41 -9.86 9.89 -12.53
CA ASP A 41 -10.71 8.82 -11.99
C ASP A 41 -10.39 8.52 -10.52
N GLY A 42 -9.09 8.41 -10.20
CA GLY A 42 -8.63 8.25 -8.82
C GLY A 42 -9.09 9.38 -7.90
N PHE A 43 -8.99 10.63 -8.35
CA PHE A 43 -9.40 11.77 -7.52
C PHE A 43 -10.91 11.86 -7.33
N GLU A 44 -11.70 11.62 -8.37
CA GLU A 44 -13.16 11.69 -8.31
C GLU A 44 -13.75 10.58 -7.43
N THR A 45 -13.31 9.33 -7.66
CA THR A 45 -13.79 8.16 -6.92
C THR A 45 -13.42 8.26 -5.44
N LEU A 46 -12.20 8.69 -5.14
CA LEU A 46 -11.71 8.74 -3.75
C LEU A 46 -12.10 10.02 -3.00
N ALA A 47 -12.57 11.07 -3.67
CA ALA A 47 -12.97 12.32 -3.01
C ALA A 47 -14.03 12.14 -1.90
N ARG A 48 -14.86 11.09 -1.99
CA ARG A 48 -16.02 10.87 -1.10
C ARG A 48 -15.80 9.75 -0.08
N ILE A 49 -14.61 9.15 -0.02
CA ILE A 49 -14.35 8.03 0.89
C ILE A 49 -14.14 8.48 2.34
N GLY A 50 -13.96 9.78 2.60
CA GLY A 50 -13.79 10.29 3.95
C GLY A 50 -12.45 9.82 4.57
N PRO A 51 -12.31 9.85 5.90
CA PRO A 51 -11.06 9.46 6.53
C PRO A 51 -10.85 7.96 6.37
N CYS A 52 -9.76 7.59 5.72
CA CYS A 52 -9.40 6.20 5.48
C CYS A 52 -7.99 5.90 5.99
N VAL A 53 -7.71 4.62 6.19
CA VAL A 53 -6.41 4.11 6.61
C VAL A 53 -5.97 3.07 5.59
N SER A 54 -4.73 3.17 5.14
CA SER A 54 -4.20 2.22 4.16
C SER A 54 -3.58 1.03 4.88
N VAL A 55 -3.95 -0.18 4.46
CA VAL A 55 -3.44 -1.42 5.04
C VAL A 55 -2.65 -2.19 3.99
N PHE A 56 -1.39 -2.48 4.31
CA PHE A 56 -0.46 -3.19 3.44
C PHE A 56 0.01 -4.48 4.11
N GLY A 57 0.34 -5.48 3.28
CA GLY A 57 0.95 -6.72 3.72
C GLY A 57 0.99 -7.76 2.60
N SER A 58 1.35 -8.98 2.95
CA SER A 58 1.53 -10.07 2.01
C SER A 58 0.24 -10.44 1.26
N ALA A 59 0.32 -10.48 -0.07
CA ALA A 59 -0.71 -11.09 -0.93
C ALA A 59 -0.76 -12.63 -0.80
N LYS A 60 0.23 -13.23 -0.13
CA LYS A 60 0.39 -14.70 -0.02
C LYS A 60 -0.06 -15.26 1.33
N SER A 61 -0.48 -14.42 2.29
CA SER A 61 -0.96 -14.88 3.59
C SER A 61 -2.26 -15.67 3.43
N THR A 62 -2.36 -16.83 4.08
CA THR A 62 -3.56 -17.68 4.05
C THR A 62 -4.53 -17.26 5.16
N GLN A 63 -5.81 -17.63 5.02
CA GLN A 63 -6.85 -17.30 6.00
C GLN A 63 -6.57 -17.88 7.40
N ASP A 64 -5.87 -19.02 7.48
CA ASP A 64 -5.47 -19.65 8.75
C ASP A 64 -4.28 -18.96 9.43
N SER A 65 -3.57 -18.08 8.72
CA SER A 65 -2.40 -17.41 9.26
C SER A 65 -2.76 -16.42 10.36
N THR A 66 -1.85 -16.26 11.33
CA THR A 66 -1.99 -15.24 12.38
C THR A 66 -2.08 -13.84 11.78
N ASP A 67 -1.28 -13.55 10.74
CA ASP A 67 -1.26 -12.23 10.10
C ASP A 67 -2.58 -11.89 9.40
N TYR A 68 -3.25 -12.88 8.79
CA TYR A 68 -4.57 -12.67 8.20
C TYR A 68 -5.61 -12.29 9.28
N ARG A 69 -5.65 -13.03 10.39
CA ARG A 69 -6.56 -12.72 11.51
C ARG A 69 -6.28 -11.35 12.11
N LEU A 70 -5.00 -10.99 12.28
CA LEU A 70 -4.61 -9.65 12.73
C LEU A 70 -5.11 -8.56 11.76
N ALA A 71 -4.95 -8.75 10.45
CA ALA A 71 -5.41 -7.80 9.45
C ALA A 71 -6.93 -7.63 9.45
N GLU A 72 -7.68 -8.72 9.56
CA GLU A 72 -9.14 -8.70 9.66
C GLU A 72 -9.61 -7.93 10.91
N GLU A 73 -9.03 -8.23 12.07
CA GLU A 73 -9.37 -7.56 13.31
C GLU A 73 -8.99 -6.07 13.28
N ILE A 74 -7.84 -5.71 12.73
CA ILE A 74 -7.44 -4.31 12.53
C ILE A 74 -8.43 -3.58 11.63
N GLY A 75 -8.81 -4.16 10.49
CA GLY A 75 -9.78 -3.55 9.56
C GLY A 75 -11.13 -3.29 10.22
N TYR A 76 -11.58 -4.24 11.05
CA TYR A 76 -12.78 -4.10 11.87
C TYR A 76 -12.66 -2.96 12.89
N LEU A 77 -11.57 -2.93 13.68
CA LEU A 77 -11.36 -1.93 14.74
C LEU A 77 -11.19 -0.52 14.19
N LEU A 78 -10.46 -0.35 13.09
CA LEU A 78 -10.34 0.93 12.39
C LEU A 78 -11.71 1.45 11.97
N THR A 79 -12.53 0.56 11.42
CA THR A 79 -13.90 0.90 11.02
C THR A 79 -14.78 1.30 12.19
N LYS A 80 -14.72 0.59 13.31
CA LYS A 80 -15.44 0.98 14.53
C LYS A 80 -14.97 2.32 15.11
N LYS A 81 -13.78 2.79 14.74
CA LYS A 81 -13.26 4.12 15.07
C LYS A 81 -13.59 5.19 14.03
N GLY A 82 -14.41 4.86 13.02
CA GLY A 82 -14.90 5.80 12.01
C GLY A 82 -13.97 6.00 10.81
N PHE A 83 -13.03 5.08 10.57
CA PHE A 83 -12.19 5.08 9.38
C PHE A 83 -12.70 4.11 8.32
N GLY A 84 -12.55 4.44 7.03
CA GLY A 84 -12.57 3.42 5.99
C GLY A 84 -11.21 2.72 5.87
N VAL A 85 -11.16 1.63 5.12
CA VAL A 85 -9.93 0.87 4.83
C VAL A 85 -9.64 0.91 3.34
N ILE A 86 -8.40 1.25 3.00
CA ILE A 86 -7.88 1.22 1.62
C ILE A 86 -6.82 0.12 1.55
N THR A 87 -6.92 -0.77 0.57
CA THR A 87 -5.90 -1.79 0.31
C THR A 87 -5.54 -1.82 -1.17
N GLY A 88 -4.59 -2.70 -1.53
CA GLY A 88 -4.29 -2.99 -2.92
C GLY A 88 -5.33 -3.85 -3.66
N GLY A 89 -6.39 -4.30 -2.98
CA GLY A 89 -7.51 -5.05 -3.56
C GLY A 89 -7.26 -6.53 -3.86
N GLY A 90 -6.02 -7.00 -3.72
CA GLY A 90 -5.66 -8.41 -3.94
C GLY A 90 -5.99 -9.33 -2.76
N PRO A 91 -5.53 -10.60 -2.82
CA PRO A 91 -5.76 -11.61 -1.77
C PRO A 91 -4.89 -11.39 -0.52
N GLY A 92 -5.00 -12.31 0.44
CA GLY A 92 -4.18 -12.35 1.65
C GLY A 92 -4.50 -11.21 2.61
N ILE A 93 -3.48 -10.48 3.05
CA ILE A 93 -3.65 -9.39 4.03
C ILE A 93 -4.60 -8.29 3.53
N MET A 94 -4.55 -7.98 2.24
CA MET A 94 -5.42 -6.97 1.63
C MET A 94 -6.88 -7.40 1.74
N GLU A 95 -7.21 -8.62 1.33
CA GLU A 95 -8.53 -9.22 1.50
C GLU A 95 -8.98 -9.21 2.96
N ALA A 96 -8.13 -9.66 3.89
CA ALA A 96 -8.46 -9.71 5.31
C ALA A 96 -8.85 -8.33 5.87
N ALA A 97 -8.08 -7.29 5.57
CA ALA A 97 -8.38 -5.95 6.01
C ALA A 97 -9.68 -5.39 5.39
N ASN A 98 -9.91 -5.64 4.09
CA ASN A 98 -11.17 -5.29 3.44
C ASN A 98 -12.36 -6.03 4.07
N LYS A 99 -12.20 -7.33 4.35
CA LYS A 99 -13.20 -8.17 5.02
C LYS A 99 -13.60 -7.60 6.38
N GLY A 100 -12.62 -7.26 7.21
CA GLY A 100 -12.87 -6.64 8.51
C GLY A 100 -13.65 -5.33 8.41
N ALA A 101 -13.29 -4.47 7.45
CA ALA A 101 -13.97 -3.21 7.22
C ALA A 101 -15.41 -3.39 6.70
N HIS A 102 -15.60 -4.31 5.76
CA HIS A 102 -16.89 -4.65 5.18
C HIS A 102 -17.87 -5.13 6.26
N PHE A 103 -17.49 -6.12 7.08
CA PHE A 103 -18.35 -6.63 8.15
C PHE A 103 -18.58 -5.63 9.29
N ALA A 104 -17.69 -4.65 9.46
CA ALA A 104 -17.88 -3.58 10.43
C ALA A 104 -18.85 -2.48 9.94
N GLY A 105 -19.27 -2.50 8.67
CA GLY A 105 -20.16 -1.52 8.03
C GLY A 105 -19.45 -0.26 7.55
N GLY A 106 -18.13 -0.34 7.33
CA GLY A 106 -17.29 0.76 6.87
C GLY A 106 -17.08 0.76 5.37
N LYS A 107 -16.36 1.78 4.89
CA LYS A 107 -15.95 1.86 3.49
C LYS A 107 -14.77 0.93 3.26
N SER A 108 -14.89 0.05 2.26
CA SER A 108 -13.86 -0.91 1.88
C SER A 108 -13.40 -0.59 0.45
N VAL A 109 -12.17 -0.09 0.32
CA VAL A 109 -11.61 0.44 -0.93
C VAL A 109 -10.51 -0.47 -1.45
N GLY A 110 -10.50 -0.71 -2.76
CA GLY A 110 -9.50 -1.51 -3.46
C GLY A 110 -8.83 -0.73 -4.58
N LEU A 111 -7.55 -0.44 -4.43
CA LEU A 111 -6.73 0.18 -5.47
C LEU A 111 -5.89 -0.91 -6.13
N ASN A 112 -6.40 -1.52 -7.19
CA ASN A 112 -5.71 -2.61 -7.90
C ASN A 112 -4.64 -2.06 -8.86
N ILE A 113 -3.70 -2.92 -9.25
CA ILE A 113 -2.74 -2.63 -10.30
C ILE A 113 -2.78 -3.76 -11.33
N ASP A 114 -2.79 -3.40 -12.61
CA ASP A 114 -2.73 -4.36 -13.70
C ASP A 114 -1.36 -5.04 -13.72
N LEU A 115 -1.35 -6.37 -13.69
CA LEU A 115 -0.15 -7.20 -13.62
C LEU A 115 -0.25 -8.33 -14.65
N PRO A 116 0.90 -8.87 -15.11
CA PRO A 116 0.89 -9.95 -16.11
C PRO A 116 0.21 -11.25 -15.66
N PHE A 117 -0.07 -11.36 -14.37
CA PHE A 117 -0.82 -12.45 -13.76
C PHE A 117 -2.09 -11.84 -13.15
N GLU A 118 -3.24 -12.40 -13.54
CA GLU A 118 -4.54 -11.88 -13.17
C GLU A 118 -4.73 -11.91 -11.65
N GLN A 119 -4.93 -10.73 -11.05
CA GLN A 119 -5.38 -10.61 -9.67
C GLN A 119 -6.86 -10.28 -9.69
N MET A 120 -7.69 -11.25 -9.29
CA MET A 120 -9.11 -10.96 -9.09
C MET A 120 -9.28 -10.06 -7.86
N PRO A 121 -10.16 -9.04 -7.95
CA PRO A 121 -10.49 -8.23 -6.78
C PRO A 121 -11.10 -9.11 -5.71
N ASN A 122 -10.72 -8.89 -4.45
CA ASN A 122 -11.32 -9.60 -3.34
C ASN A 122 -12.80 -9.19 -3.16
N PRO A 123 -13.67 -10.09 -2.67
CA PRO A 123 -15.12 -9.90 -2.68
C PRO A 123 -15.64 -8.89 -1.64
N PHE A 124 -14.77 -8.35 -0.80
CA PHE A 124 -15.14 -7.45 0.30
C PHE A 124 -14.95 -5.97 -0.03
N ILE A 125 -14.50 -5.65 -1.24
CA ILE A 125 -14.38 -4.27 -1.74
C ILE A 125 -15.76 -3.77 -2.15
N ASP A 126 -16.08 -2.51 -1.82
CA ASP A 126 -17.32 -1.90 -2.25
C ASP A 126 -17.31 -1.73 -3.78
N THR A 127 -18.42 -2.06 -4.44
CA THR A 127 -18.52 -2.05 -5.91
C THR A 127 -18.23 -0.69 -6.55
N ASP A 128 -18.49 0.41 -5.82
CA ASP A 128 -18.24 1.79 -6.24
C ASP A 128 -16.86 2.34 -5.80
N LYS A 129 -16.01 1.51 -5.18
CA LYS A 129 -14.70 1.92 -4.63
C LYS A 129 -13.56 0.99 -5.03
N PHE A 130 -13.71 0.35 -6.19
CA PHE A 130 -12.68 -0.42 -6.85
C PHE A 130 -12.11 0.38 -8.03
N ILE A 131 -10.79 0.58 -8.05
CA ILE A 131 -10.10 1.29 -9.13
C ILE A 131 -8.95 0.43 -9.62
N ASN A 132 -8.82 0.26 -10.93
CA ASN A 132 -7.73 -0.50 -11.53
C ASN A 132 -6.74 0.44 -12.22
N PHE A 133 -5.51 0.50 -11.70
CA PHE A 133 -4.44 1.35 -12.24
C PHE A 133 -3.56 0.58 -13.21
N ASN A 134 -2.97 1.26 -14.19
CA ASN A 134 -1.88 0.71 -15.00
C ASN A 134 -0.52 1.25 -14.53
N TYR A 135 -0.50 2.43 -13.90
CA TYR A 135 0.74 3.10 -13.49
C TYR A 135 0.90 3.05 -11.97
N PHE A 136 1.96 2.37 -11.51
CA PHE A 136 2.28 2.25 -10.08
C PHE A 136 2.32 3.59 -9.35
N PHE A 137 2.94 4.61 -9.93
CA PHE A 137 3.08 5.92 -9.28
C PHE A 137 1.74 6.65 -9.09
N VAL A 138 0.76 6.44 -9.99
CA VAL A 138 -0.58 7.02 -9.82
C VAL A 138 -1.29 6.33 -8.66
N ARG A 139 -1.22 5.00 -8.61
CA ARG A 139 -1.76 4.20 -7.50
C ARG A 139 -1.15 4.60 -6.15
N LYS A 140 0.18 4.73 -6.09
CA LYS A 140 0.92 5.18 -4.89
C LYS A 140 0.45 6.55 -4.43
N LEU A 141 0.29 7.49 -5.37
CA LEU A 141 -0.25 8.82 -5.08
C LEU A 141 -1.62 8.73 -4.39
N MET A 142 -2.50 7.82 -4.83
CA MET A 142 -3.82 7.65 -4.21
C MET A 142 -3.74 7.12 -2.78
N PHE A 143 -2.86 6.16 -2.50
CA PHE A 143 -2.62 5.71 -1.12
C PHE A 143 -2.16 6.87 -0.23
N MET A 144 -1.19 7.66 -0.69
CA MET A 144 -0.63 8.76 0.11
C MET A 144 -1.64 9.89 0.34
N LYS A 145 -2.41 10.25 -0.68
CA LYS A 145 -3.32 11.39 -0.64
C LYS A 145 -4.56 11.14 0.21
N TYR A 146 -5.11 9.92 0.17
CA TYR A 146 -6.42 9.61 0.77
C TYR A 146 -6.33 8.83 2.08
N SER A 147 -5.12 8.61 2.58
CA SER A 147 -4.88 7.91 3.84
C SER A 147 -4.54 8.87 4.98
N GLN A 148 -5.07 8.58 6.15
CA GLN A 148 -4.80 9.27 7.41
C GLN A 148 -3.74 8.55 8.24
N GLY A 149 -3.21 7.43 7.73
CA GLY A 149 -2.27 6.60 8.44
C GLY A 149 -2.10 5.25 7.76
N TYR A 150 -0.95 4.63 7.95
CA TYR A 150 -0.62 3.34 7.36
C TYR A 150 -0.59 2.26 8.45
N ILE A 151 -1.19 1.12 8.17
CA ILE A 151 -0.92 -0.13 8.87
C ILE A 151 -0.13 -1.05 7.94
N VAL A 152 1.00 -1.55 8.43
CA VAL A 152 1.94 -2.36 7.66
C VAL A 152 2.12 -3.71 8.36
N LEU A 153 1.39 -4.71 7.90
CA LEU A 153 1.49 -6.10 8.34
C LEU A 153 2.64 -6.82 7.60
N PRO A 154 3.08 -8.00 8.07
CA PRO A 154 4.11 -8.78 7.42
C PRO A 154 3.89 -8.96 5.91
N GLY A 155 4.92 -8.67 5.11
CA GLY A 155 4.80 -8.58 3.66
C GLY A 155 6.14 -8.50 2.94
N GLY A 156 6.11 -8.75 1.63
CA GLY A 156 7.31 -8.78 0.79
C GLY A 156 7.70 -7.41 0.23
N PHE A 157 8.31 -7.41 -0.97
CA PHE A 157 8.84 -6.19 -1.59
C PHE A 157 7.79 -5.11 -1.84
N GLY A 158 6.59 -5.46 -2.30
CA GLY A 158 5.53 -4.45 -2.49
C GLY A 158 5.14 -3.75 -1.17
N THR A 159 5.16 -4.48 -0.05
CA THR A 159 4.90 -3.90 1.28
C THR A 159 6.04 -3.00 1.74
N LEU A 160 7.28 -3.41 1.50
CA LEU A 160 8.47 -2.61 1.82
C LEU A 160 8.56 -1.34 0.98
N ASP A 161 8.17 -1.42 -0.30
CA ASP A 161 8.13 -0.29 -1.23
C ASP A 161 7.20 0.81 -0.71
N GLU A 162 5.95 0.48 -0.39
CA GLU A 162 4.99 1.42 0.19
C GLU A 162 5.43 1.97 1.56
N LEU A 163 6.03 1.12 2.41
CA LEU A 163 6.56 1.52 3.72
C LEU A 163 7.66 2.57 3.59
N PHE A 164 8.69 2.29 2.78
CA PHE A 164 9.85 3.16 2.67
C PHE A 164 9.57 4.41 1.85
N GLU A 165 8.66 4.36 0.88
CA GLU A 165 8.20 5.57 0.18
C GLU A 165 7.54 6.55 1.16
N ALA A 166 6.61 6.06 1.99
CA ALA A 166 5.94 6.89 2.99
C ALA A 166 6.93 7.46 4.02
N ILE A 167 7.86 6.64 4.54
CA ILE A 167 8.90 7.10 5.46
C ILE A 167 9.74 8.21 4.82
N THR A 168 10.19 8.01 3.58
CA THR A 168 11.03 8.98 2.86
C THR A 168 10.30 10.31 2.65
N LEU A 169 9.01 10.27 2.29
CA LEU A 169 8.24 11.48 2.03
C LEU A 169 7.92 12.27 3.30
N ILE A 170 7.68 11.59 4.43
CA ILE A 170 7.53 12.23 5.74
C ILE A 170 8.87 12.82 6.19
N GLN A 171 9.96 12.04 6.09
CA GLN A 171 11.31 12.48 6.45
C GLN A 171 11.74 13.75 5.69
N THR A 172 11.38 13.84 4.41
CA THR A 172 11.70 14.98 3.54
C THR A 172 10.66 16.11 3.56
N HIS A 173 9.63 16.00 4.42
CA HIS A 173 8.53 16.97 4.54
C HIS A 173 7.77 17.22 3.22
N LYS A 174 7.79 16.24 2.30
CA LYS A 174 6.99 16.27 1.06
C LYS A 174 5.56 15.78 1.28
N LEU A 175 5.32 15.10 2.40
CA LEU A 175 4.01 14.68 2.85
C LEU A 175 3.77 15.20 4.27
N VAL A 176 2.51 15.53 4.57
CA VAL A 176 2.09 15.83 5.95
C VAL A 176 2.29 14.56 6.78
N SER A 177 2.85 14.73 7.98
CA SER A 177 3.11 13.59 8.86
C SER A 177 1.81 12.87 9.24
N PHE A 178 1.77 11.56 9.02
CA PHE A 178 0.71 10.68 9.49
C PHE A 178 1.32 9.44 10.15
N PRO A 179 0.59 8.75 11.04
CA PRO A 179 1.12 7.59 11.74
C PRO A 179 1.36 6.40 10.79
N ILE A 180 2.59 5.87 10.80
CA ILE A 180 2.94 4.59 10.17
C ILE A 180 3.11 3.53 11.25
N ILE A 181 2.25 2.52 11.25
CA ILE A 181 2.23 1.47 12.27
C ILE A 181 2.54 0.11 11.65
N MET A 182 3.70 -0.43 11.99
CA MET A 182 4.13 -1.76 11.62
C MET A 182 3.61 -2.77 12.66
N VAL A 183 3.06 -3.89 12.20
CA VAL A 183 2.45 -4.92 13.07
C VAL A 183 3.26 -6.20 13.01
N SER A 184 3.43 -6.86 14.17
CA SER A 184 4.29 -8.04 14.40
C SER A 184 5.77 -7.67 14.60
N LYS A 185 6.17 -7.40 15.85
CA LYS A 185 7.56 -7.10 16.19
C LYS A 185 8.52 -8.23 15.85
N ASN A 186 8.08 -9.48 15.97
CA ASN A 186 8.90 -10.63 15.62
C ASN A 186 9.31 -10.59 14.14
N TYR A 187 8.37 -10.24 13.25
CA TYR A 187 8.65 -10.12 11.82
C TYR A 187 9.55 -8.92 11.50
N TRP A 188 9.24 -7.76 12.04
CA TRP A 188 9.93 -6.51 11.72
C TRP A 188 11.26 -6.30 12.47
N GLY A 189 11.52 -7.07 13.52
CA GLY A 189 12.68 -6.87 14.40
C GLY A 189 14.01 -6.87 13.66
N GLY A 190 14.20 -7.80 12.71
CA GLY A 190 15.43 -7.86 11.91
C GLY A 190 15.66 -6.60 11.06
N LEU A 191 14.60 -6.09 10.42
CA LEU A 191 14.68 -4.86 9.62
C LEU A 191 14.97 -3.64 10.50
N VAL A 192 14.24 -3.49 11.60
CA VAL A 192 14.42 -2.37 12.53
C VAL A 192 15.82 -2.36 13.15
N ASN A 193 16.33 -3.53 13.51
CA ASN A 193 17.71 -3.67 14.00
C ASN A 193 18.72 -3.28 12.93
N TRP A 194 18.54 -3.71 11.68
CA TRP A 194 19.43 -3.30 10.60
C TRP A 194 19.41 -1.78 10.34
N ILE A 195 18.22 -1.15 10.35
CA ILE A 195 18.10 0.32 10.22
C ILE A 195 18.88 1.00 11.35
N LYS A 196 18.79 0.48 12.58
CA LYS A 196 19.49 1.03 13.74
C LYS A 196 21.01 0.80 13.65
N GLU A 197 21.46 -0.43 13.45
CA GLU A 197 22.87 -0.81 13.50
C GLU A 197 23.66 -0.36 12.26
N ARG A 198 22.98 -0.13 11.12
CA ARG A 198 23.64 0.28 9.88
C ARG A 198 23.28 1.70 9.50
N MET A 199 22.01 1.98 9.23
CA MET A 199 21.64 3.30 8.73
C MET A 199 21.87 4.38 9.77
N LEU A 200 21.50 4.16 11.04
CA LEU A 200 21.66 5.16 12.08
C LEU A 200 23.12 5.28 12.53
N GLU A 201 23.78 4.17 12.87
CA GLU A 201 25.19 4.20 13.33
C GLU A 201 26.14 4.79 12.27
N GLU A 202 25.92 4.48 10.99
CA GLU A 202 26.72 5.02 9.88
C GLU A 202 26.21 6.38 9.37
N LYS A 203 25.30 7.03 10.12
CA LYS A 203 24.79 8.39 9.88
C LYS A 203 24.11 8.59 8.52
N LYS A 204 23.40 7.58 8.04
CA LYS A 204 22.55 7.65 6.84
C LYS A 204 21.16 8.23 7.13
N ILE A 205 20.72 8.17 8.39
CA ILE A 205 19.48 8.75 8.91
C ILE A 205 19.71 9.47 10.24
N HIS A 206 18.74 10.25 10.70
CA HIS A 206 18.76 10.93 11.99
C HIS A 206 18.03 10.11 13.06
N PRO A 207 18.39 10.25 14.37
CA PRO A 207 17.68 9.58 15.45
C PRO A 207 16.17 9.85 15.48
N LYS A 208 15.76 11.08 15.13
CA LYS A 208 14.35 11.49 15.04
C LYS A 208 13.55 10.75 13.98
N ASP A 209 14.20 10.14 12.99
CA ASP A 209 13.50 9.46 11.88
C ASP A 209 12.79 8.19 12.38
N PHE A 210 13.17 7.67 13.56
CA PHE A 210 12.44 6.60 14.25
C PHE A 210 11.10 7.05 14.85
N GLU A 211 10.82 8.35 14.92
CA GLU A 211 9.52 8.87 15.35
C GLU A 211 8.46 8.79 14.24
N ILE A 212 8.89 8.56 12.99
CA ILE A 212 8.01 8.48 11.81
C ILE A 212 7.13 7.22 11.85
N PHE A 213 7.65 6.12 12.40
CA PHE A 213 6.95 4.84 12.46
C PHE A 213 7.00 4.22 13.85
N SER A 214 6.13 3.24 14.08
CA SER A 214 6.17 2.45 15.30
C SER A 214 5.79 1.00 15.08
N VAL A 215 6.28 0.11 15.94
CA VAL A 215 6.03 -1.33 15.83
C VAL A 215 5.19 -1.81 17.02
N VAL A 216 4.08 -2.49 16.74
CA VAL A 216 3.14 -3.01 17.74
C VAL A 216 2.79 -4.47 17.44
N ASP A 217 2.21 -5.17 18.41
CA ASP A 217 1.86 -6.59 18.27
C ASP A 217 0.36 -6.86 18.26
N THR A 218 -0.47 -5.90 18.69
CA THR A 218 -1.91 -6.12 18.84
C THR A 218 -2.74 -5.21 17.93
N PRO A 219 -3.89 -5.70 17.43
CA PRO A 219 -4.84 -4.91 16.65
C PRO A 219 -5.31 -3.65 17.37
N ASP A 220 -5.59 -3.74 18.66
CA ASP A 220 -6.01 -2.59 19.47
C ASP A 220 -4.96 -1.48 19.49
N LEU A 221 -3.69 -1.83 19.74
CA LEU A 221 -2.61 -0.85 19.76
C LEU A 221 -2.44 -0.20 18.40
N ALA A 222 -2.55 -0.98 17.32
CA ALA A 222 -2.48 -0.47 15.96
C ALA A 222 -3.60 0.54 15.67
N ALA A 223 -4.85 0.15 15.88
CA ALA A 223 -6.02 1.00 15.62
C ALA A 223 -6.06 2.24 16.54
N ASN A 224 -5.65 2.10 17.81
CA ASN A 224 -5.60 3.20 18.75
C ASN A 224 -4.55 4.25 18.39
N ARG A 225 -3.34 3.83 17.95
CA ARG A 225 -2.30 4.78 17.55
C ARG A 225 -2.74 5.65 16.38
N ILE A 226 -3.44 5.08 15.39
CA ILE A 226 -4.02 5.86 14.29
C ILE A 226 -5.03 6.88 14.82
N TYR A 227 -5.95 6.45 15.67
CA TYR A 227 -7.02 7.31 16.20
C TYR A 227 -6.52 8.46 17.07
N TYR A 228 -5.52 8.22 17.93
CA TYR A 228 -5.01 9.26 18.82
C TYR A 228 -4.25 10.35 18.08
N VAL A 229 -3.45 10.01 17.07
CA VAL A 229 -2.71 11.03 16.31
C VAL A 229 -3.67 11.98 15.59
N ARG A 230 -4.80 11.49 15.08
CA ARG A 230 -5.83 12.33 14.46
C ARG A 230 -6.45 13.36 15.42
N ARG A 231 -6.48 13.15 16.74
CA ARG A 231 -7.08 14.14 17.67
C ARG A 231 -6.24 15.40 17.85
N PHE A 232 -4.98 15.38 17.42
CA PHE A 232 -4.05 16.49 17.56
C PHE A 232 -3.82 17.26 16.25
N PHE A 233 -4.49 16.86 15.16
CA PHE A 233 -4.50 17.51 13.84
C PHE A 233 -5.93 17.83 13.40
#